data_AF-A0A091T1W9-F1
#
_entry.id   AF-A0A091T1W9-F1
#
_cell.length_a   1.000
_cell.length_b   1.000
_cell.length_c   1.000
_cell.angle_alpha   90.00
_cell.angle_beta   90.00
_cell.angle_gamma   90.00
#
_symmetry.space_group_name_H-M   'P 1'
#
loop_
_entity.id
_entity.type
_entity.pdbx_description
1 polymer ?
#
loop_
_entity_poly.entity_id
_entity_poly.type
_entity_poly.pdbx_seq_one_letter_code
_entity_poly.pdbx_strand_id
1 'polypeptide(L)'
;FSDLDVESLCHAAVTCKGWHRVIESNDGLWRHHCLSARAVCQREIDCDRGHGYSWKITLLRNYWKSKVKQEWLSGKYSNIPSQNSLPEKSMYPMDVDTWGEILEAELER
;
A
#
# COMPACT_ATOMS: atom_id res chain seq x y z
N PHE A 1 -11.39 -12.59 7.76
CA PHE A 1 -10.12 -12.15 7.17
C PHE A 1 -10.26 -10.84 6.40
N SER A 2 -11.41 -10.54 5.79
CA SER A 2 -11.61 -9.29 5.01
C SER A 2 -11.45 -7.98 5.80
N ASP A 3 -11.66 -8.01 7.13
CA ASP A 3 -11.50 -6.82 7.98
C ASP A 3 -10.06 -6.59 8.47
N LEU A 4 -9.14 -7.52 8.17
CA LEU A 4 -7.73 -7.37 8.56
C LEU A 4 -7.01 -6.48 7.54
N ASP A 5 -6.14 -5.60 8.02
CA ASP A 5 -5.17 -4.94 7.14
C ASP A 5 -4.16 -5.94 6.55
N VAL A 6 -3.42 -5.51 5.53
CA VAL A 6 -2.48 -6.39 4.79
C VAL A 6 -1.37 -6.94 5.69
N GLU A 7 -0.88 -6.17 6.67
CA GLU A 7 0.16 -6.60 7.59
C GLU A 7 -0.37 -7.66 8.57
N SER A 8 -1.55 -7.40 9.14
CA SER A 8 -2.29 -8.37 9.97
C SER A 8 -2.62 -9.66 9.19
N LEU A 9 -2.96 -9.56 7.90
CA LEU A 9 -3.16 -10.72 7.01
C LEU A 9 -1.89 -11.54 6.81
N CYS A 10 -0.76 -10.88 6.57
CA CYS A 10 0.54 -11.55 6.44
C CYS A 10 0.90 -12.30 7.72
N HIS A 11 0.70 -11.69 8.90
CA HIS A 11 0.91 -12.35 10.18
C HIS A 11 -0.04 -13.55 10.39
N ALA A 12 -1.33 -13.39 10.05
CA ALA A 12 -2.30 -14.49 10.11
C ALA A 12 -1.92 -15.65 9.18
N ALA A 13 -1.42 -15.36 7.98
CA ALA A 13 -1.03 -16.37 6.99
C ALA A 13 0.16 -17.24 7.42
N VAL A 14 1.00 -16.76 8.34
CA VAL A 14 2.14 -17.53 8.89
C VAL A 14 1.84 -18.21 10.22
N THR A 15 0.64 -18.01 10.78
CA THR A 15 0.28 -18.52 12.11
C THR A 15 0.01 -20.05 12.10
N CYS A 16 -0.74 -20.56 11.11
CA CYS A 16 -0.98 -22.00 10.97
C CYS A 16 -1.32 -22.41 9.53
N LYS A 17 -1.16 -23.70 9.20
CA LYS A 17 -1.42 -24.24 7.85
C LYS A 17 -2.87 -24.04 7.38
N GLY A 18 -3.84 -24.10 8.29
CA GLY A 18 -5.26 -23.91 7.97
C GLY A 18 -5.54 -22.48 7.53
N TRP A 19 -5.06 -21.50 8.30
CA TRP A 19 -5.21 -20.07 7.98
C TRP A 19 -4.43 -19.70 6.73
N HIS A 20 -3.19 -20.20 6.61
CA HIS A 20 -2.39 -20.06 5.40
C HIS A 20 -3.18 -20.48 4.16
N ARG A 21 -3.76 -21.69 4.16
CA ARG A 21 -4.54 -22.19 3.02
C ARG A 21 -5.73 -21.30 2.70
N VAL A 22 -6.49 -20.86 3.71
CA VAL A 22 -7.68 -20.01 3.51
C VAL A 22 -7.30 -18.63 2.98
N ILE A 23 -6.24 -18.02 3.49
CA ILE A 23 -5.79 -16.68 3.08
C ILE A 23 -5.17 -16.72 1.67
N GLU A 24 -4.29 -17.69 1.42
CA GLU A 24 -3.59 -17.82 0.13
C GLU A 24 -4.52 -18.16 -1.03
N SER A 25 -5.56 -18.97 -0.80
CA SER A 25 -6.50 -19.38 -1.85
C SER A 25 -7.64 -18.38 -2.11
N ASN A 26 -7.76 -17.34 -1.28
CA ASN A 26 -8.83 -16.36 -1.40
C ASN A 26 -8.43 -15.17 -2.28
N ASP A 27 -8.57 -15.32 -3.59
CA ASP A 27 -8.25 -14.27 -4.56
C ASP A 27 -9.10 -12.99 -4.36
N GLY A 28 -10.36 -13.15 -3.91
CA GLY A 28 -11.26 -12.03 -3.62
C GLY A 28 -10.76 -11.13 -2.48
N LEU A 29 -10.13 -11.71 -1.46
CA LEU A 29 -9.49 -11.00 -0.37
C LEU A 29 -8.34 -10.12 -0.88
N TRP A 30 -7.43 -10.69 -1.66
CA TRP A 30 -6.31 -9.95 -2.24
C TRP A 30 -6.76 -8.87 -3.21
N ARG A 31 -7.78 -9.15 -4.02
CA ARG A 31 -8.40 -8.20 -4.93
C ARG A 31 -8.95 -6.99 -4.17
N HIS A 32 -9.65 -7.20 -3.05
CA HIS A 32 -10.20 -6.09 -2.25
C HIS A 32 -9.12 -5.11 -1.80
N HIS A 33 -8.05 -5.60 -1.17
CA HIS A 33 -6.94 -4.74 -0.74
C HIS A 33 -6.19 -4.09 -1.90
N CYS A 34 -6.07 -4.80 -3.02
CA CYS A 34 -5.45 -4.26 -4.23
C CYS A 34 -6.24 -3.09 -4.81
N LEU A 35 -7.58 -3.16 -4.79
CA LEU A 35 -8.44 -2.06 -5.23
C LEU A 35 -8.33 -0.83 -4.32
N SER A 36 -8.18 -1.02 -3.00
CA SER A 36 -7.90 0.08 -2.08
C SER A 36 -6.55 0.74 -2.37
N ALA A 37 -5.50 -0.05 -2.63
CA ALA A 37 -4.20 0.47 -3.04
C ALA A 37 -4.24 1.19 -4.40
N ARG A 38 -5.07 0.69 -5.34
CA ARG A 38 -5.27 1.25 -6.68
C ARG A 38 -5.84 2.68 -6.66
N ALA A 39 -6.59 3.05 -5.62
CA ALA A 39 -7.07 4.42 -5.47
C ALA A 39 -5.93 5.46 -5.33
N VAL A 40 -4.73 5.00 -4.97
CA VAL A 40 -3.56 5.83 -4.66
C VAL A 40 -2.42 5.61 -5.67
N CYS A 41 -2.21 4.34 -6.05
CA CYS A 41 -1.19 3.89 -6.98
C CYS A 41 -1.82 3.22 -8.21
N GLN A 42 -2.72 3.94 -8.91
CA GLN A 42 -3.45 3.38 -10.04
C GLN A 42 -2.51 2.88 -11.13
N ARG A 43 -1.50 3.69 -11.51
CA ARG A 43 -0.56 3.38 -12.60
C ARG A 43 0.18 2.07 -12.35
N GLU A 44 0.70 1.89 -11.14
CA GLU A 44 1.51 0.73 -10.79
C GLU A 44 0.66 -0.55 -10.70
N ILE A 45 -0.52 -0.43 -10.08
CA ILE A 45 -1.45 -1.55 -9.99
C ILE A 45 -1.92 -1.97 -11.38
N ASP A 46 -2.39 -1.04 -12.22
CA ASP A 46 -2.88 -1.34 -13.57
C ASP A 46 -1.77 -1.93 -14.45
N CYS A 47 -0.53 -1.45 -14.31
CA CYS A 47 0.64 -2.00 -14.97
C CYS A 47 0.91 -3.46 -14.57
N ASP A 48 0.95 -3.78 -13.28
CA ASP A 48 1.16 -5.15 -12.80
C ASP A 48 -0.01 -6.08 -13.19
N ARG A 49 -1.25 -5.57 -13.21
CA ARG A 49 -2.41 -6.31 -13.72
C ARG A 49 -2.28 -6.61 -15.22
N GLY A 50 -1.82 -5.63 -16.01
CA GLY A 50 -1.56 -5.77 -17.44
C GLY A 50 -0.48 -6.81 -17.75
N HIS A 51 0.51 -6.96 -16.87
CA HIS A 51 1.55 -7.99 -16.96
C HIS A 51 1.08 -9.39 -16.51
N GLY A 52 -0.17 -9.54 -16.08
CA GLY A 52 -0.74 -10.84 -15.72
C GLY A 52 -0.36 -11.35 -14.33
N TYR A 53 0.18 -10.51 -13.44
CA TYR A 53 0.41 -10.91 -12.04
C TYR A 53 -0.91 -11.27 -11.34
N SER A 54 -0.87 -12.10 -10.30
CA SER A 54 -2.05 -12.38 -9.46
C SER A 54 -2.36 -11.19 -8.54
N TRP A 55 -3.58 -11.11 -7.99
CA TRP A 55 -3.95 -9.98 -7.11
C TRP A 55 -3.05 -9.89 -5.88
N LYS A 56 -2.65 -11.03 -5.33
CA LYS A 56 -1.69 -11.10 -4.23
C LYS A 56 -0.33 -10.52 -4.63
N ILE A 57 0.23 -10.96 -5.75
CA ILE A 57 1.55 -10.50 -6.21
C ILE A 57 1.50 -9.00 -6.53
N THR A 58 0.46 -8.53 -7.23
CA THR A 58 0.24 -7.11 -7.49
C THR A 58 0.17 -6.30 -6.20
N LEU A 59 -0.58 -6.75 -5.20
CA LEU A 59 -0.67 -6.03 -3.93
C LEU A 59 0.68 -5.98 -3.21
N LEU A 60 1.37 -7.11 -3.06
CA LEU A 60 2.62 -7.17 -2.31
C LEU A 60 3.72 -6.31 -2.94
N ARG A 61 3.78 -6.23 -4.27
CA ARG A 61 4.72 -5.37 -5.00
C ARG A 61 4.48 -3.88 -4.77
N ASN A 62 3.22 -3.50 -4.57
CA ASN A 62 2.80 -2.09 -4.50
C ASN A 62 2.41 -1.62 -3.10
N TYR A 63 2.40 -2.51 -2.11
CA TYR A 63 1.88 -2.24 -0.76
C TYR A 63 2.61 -1.08 -0.08
N TRP A 64 3.93 -1.14 0.03
CA TRP A 64 4.70 -0.10 0.71
C TRP A 64 4.62 1.25 -0.01
N LYS A 65 4.68 1.24 -1.35
CA LYS A 65 4.51 2.46 -2.15
C LYS A 65 3.15 3.10 -1.87
N SER A 66 2.08 2.30 -1.96
CA SER A 66 0.70 2.77 -1.76
C SER A 66 0.46 3.24 -0.32
N LYS A 67 0.98 2.52 0.68
CA LYS A 67 0.86 2.86 2.10
C LYS A 67 1.53 4.20 2.40
N VAL A 68 2.79 4.37 2.01
CA VAL A 68 3.52 5.62 2.25
C VAL A 68 2.87 6.80 1.51
N LYS A 69 2.50 6.61 0.23
CA LYS A 69 1.80 7.65 -0.53
C LYS A 69 0.48 8.04 0.13
N GLN A 70 -0.32 7.07 0.58
CA GLN A 70 -1.58 7.33 1.27
C GLN A 70 -1.38 8.08 2.59
N GLU A 71 -0.38 7.71 3.39
CA GLU A 71 -0.07 8.39 4.65
C GLU A 71 0.29 9.86 4.43
N TRP A 72 1.12 10.17 3.42
CA TRP A 72 1.38 11.55 3.02
C TRP A 72 0.12 12.27 2.54
N LEU A 73 -0.63 11.71 1.60
CA LEU A 73 -1.84 12.34 1.04
C LEU A 73 -2.95 12.54 2.09
N SER A 74 -3.01 11.70 3.13
CA SER A 74 -3.92 11.89 4.26
C SER A 74 -3.57 13.09 5.16
N GLY A 75 -2.40 13.70 4.98
CA GLY A 75 -1.89 14.78 5.85
C GLY A 75 -1.32 14.26 7.16
N LYS A 76 -1.02 12.96 7.27
CA LYS A 76 -0.46 12.35 8.50
C LYS A 76 0.84 13.00 8.95
N TYR A 77 1.60 13.53 8.00
CA TYR A 77 2.91 14.16 8.20
C TYR A 77 2.88 15.68 7.99
N SER A 78 1.70 16.28 7.87
CA SER A 78 1.55 17.73 7.79
C SER A 78 1.93 18.39 9.11
N ASN A 79 2.44 19.63 9.04
CA ASN A 79 2.74 20.47 10.21
C ASN A 79 3.74 19.88 11.23
N ILE A 80 4.63 18.99 10.79
CA ILE A 80 5.70 18.50 11.66
C ILE A 80 6.69 19.63 11.99
N PRO A 81 7.17 19.73 13.24
CA PRO A 81 8.02 20.84 13.67
C PRO A 81 9.43 20.77 13.06
N SER A 82 9.88 19.57 12.65
CA SER A 82 11.17 19.37 12.00
C SER A 82 11.20 18.03 11.27
N GLN A 83 12.15 17.87 10.35
CA GLN A 83 12.42 16.59 9.67
C GLN A 83 12.72 15.45 10.64
N ASN A 84 13.38 15.72 11.77
CA ASN A 84 13.71 14.71 12.79
C ASN A 84 12.47 14.15 13.51
N SER A 85 11.31 14.77 13.32
CA SER A 85 10.04 14.32 13.87
C SER A 85 9.33 13.31 12.95
N LEU A 86 9.83 13.08 11.73
CA LEU A 86 9.29 12.06 10.84
C LEU A 86 9.64 10.65 11.32
N PRO A 87 8.68 9.72 11.34
CA PRO A 87 8.98 8.31 11.58
C PRO A 87 9.93 7.73 10.52
N GLU A 88 10.76 6.76 10.90
CA GLU A 88 11.73 6.11 10.01
C GLU A 88 11.07 5.51 8.75
N LYS A 89 9.83 5.04 8.86
CA LYS A 89 9.05 4.43 7.76
C LYS A 89 8.19 5.42 6.98
N SER A 90 8.42 6.73 7.12
CA SER A 90 7.68 7.78 6.40
C SER A 90 8.11 7.93 4.93
N MET A 91 9.25 7.35 4.54
CA MET A 91 9.79 7.44 3.18
C MET A 91 9.83 6.05 2.53
N TYR A 92 9.63 6.02 1.22
CA TYR A 92 9.80 4.82 0.38
C TYR A 92 10.41 5.22 -0.96
N PRO A 93 11.27 4.39 -1.60
CA PRO A 93 11.79 4.71 -2.92
C PRO A 93 10.65 4.86 -3.95
N MET A 94 10.45 6.09 -4.45
CA MET A 94 9.47 6.42 -5.49
C MET A 94 10.12 7.34 -6.52
N ASP A 95 9.56 7.34 -7.72
CA ASP A 95 9.97 8.25 -8.80
C ASP A 95 9.62 9.72 -8.48
N VAL A 96 10.30 10.63 -9.18
CA VAL A 96 10.16 12.08 -8.99
C VAL A 96 8.73 12.54 -9.22
N ASP A 97 8.03 11.97 -10.20
CA ASP A 97 6.65 12.33 -10.52
C ASP A 97 5.73 11.98 -9.34
N THR A 98 5.90 10.80 -8.74
CA THR A 98 5.11 10.38 -7.57
C THR A 98 5.35 11.30 -6.37
N TRP A 99 6.61 11.70 -6.12
CA TRP A 99 6.90 12.66 -5.04
C TRP A 99 6.38 14.07 -5.35
N GLY A 100 6.38 14.47 -6.63
CA GLY A 100 5.80 15.72 -7.09
C GLY A 100 4.30 15.79 -6.84
N GLU A 101 3.55 14.72 -7.12
CA GLU A 101 2.12 14.62 -6.81
C GLU A 101 1.83 14.80 -5.30
N ILE A 102 2.66 14.20 -4.44
CA ILE A 102 2.52 14.34 -2.98
C ILE A 102 2.80 15.78 -2.55
N LEU A 103 3.85 16.40 -3.09
CA LEU A 103 4.21 17.77 -2.76
C LEU A 103 3.11 18.76 -3.17
N GLU A 104 2.56 18.62 -4.38
CA GLU A 104 1.46 19.47 -4.85
C GLU A 104 0.25 19.36 -3.92
N ALA A 105 -0.15 18.14 -3.57
CA ALA A 105 -1.28 17.91 -2.66
C ALA A 105 -1.07 18.50 -1.26
N GLU A 106 0.19 18.63 -0.81
CA GLU A 106 0.50 19.27 0.47
C GLU A 106 0.54 20.81 0.37
N LEU A 107 0.94 21.36 -0.78
CA LEU A 107 0.91 22.82 -1.03
C LEU A 107 -0.52 23.36 -1.18
N GLU A 108 -1.44 22.54 -1.69
CA GLU A 108 -2.86 22.90 -1.87
C GLU A 108 -3.71 22.80 -0.58
N ARG A 109 -3.14 22.32 0.53
CA ARG A 109 -3.89 21.99 1.76
C ARG A 109 -4.27 23.20 2.62
#